data_AF-A0A3B8WXN2-F1
#
_entry.id   AF-A0A3B8WXN2-F1
#
_cell.length_a   1.000
_cell.length_b   1.000
_cell.length_c   1.000
_cell.angle_alpha   90.00
_cell.angle_beta   90.00
_cell.angle_gamma   90.00
#
_symmetry.space_group_name_H-M   'P 1'
#
loop_
_entity.id
_entity.type
_entity.pdbx_description
1 polymer ?
#
loop_
_entity_poly.entity_id
_entity_poly.type
_entity_poly.pdbx_seq_one_letter_code
_entity_poly.pdbx_strand_id
1 'polypeptide(L)'
;FEQINLMQGEQKRDAYLAINPNGKVPAVRDGELLLWESSAIMLYLAEKFPHSGLLPTDPLQRAKLYQWLTWQPGTYNPPLSALNAEMVFKPPGQQSPERIAELKATVEANNLIIDKQLGEKEYLLDTFSLADIVMLPHLSAAADRGCNLSTRIAVYLNRLQERESWQKVSTMAT
;
A
#
# COMPACT_ATOMS: atom_id res chain seq x y z
N PHE A 1 15.11 -6.68 -11.36
CA PHE A 1 14.71 -5.74 -10.30
C PHE A 1 15.97 -5.05 -9.83
N GLU A 2 15.94 -3.72 -9.70
CA GLU A 2 17.07 -2.94 -9.18
C GLU A 2 16.72 -2.49 -7.75
N GLN A 3 17.59 -2.78 -6.80
CA GLN A 3 17.41 -2.33 -5.41
C GLN A 3 17.92 -0.89 -5.28
N ILE A 4 17.11 -0.03 -4.65
CA ILE A 4 17.43 1.38 -4.40
C ILE A 4 17.52 1.59 -2.90
N ASN A 5 18.71 1.92 -2.40
CA ASN A 5 18.93 2.12 -0.97
C ASN A 5 18.42 3.50 -0.52
N LEU A 6 17.26 3.50 0.15
CA LEU A 6 16.61 4.73 0.61
C LEU A 6 17.40 5.46 1.71
N MET A 7 18.14 4.73 2.53
CA MET A 7 18.95 5.28 3.63
C MET A 7 20.19 6.01 3.11
N GLN A 8 20.71 5.59 1.96
CA GLN A 8 21.80 6.27 1.26
C GLN A 8 21.31 7.33 0.27
N GLY A 9 19.99 7.54 0.16
CA GLY A 9 19.40 8.54 -0.72
C GLY A 9 19.58 8.23 -2.20
N GLU A 10 19.73 6.96 -2.60
CA GLU A 10 19.98 6.58 -4.00
C GLU A 10 18.85 7.01 -4.95
N GLN A 11 17.62 7.04 -4.46
CA GLN A 11 16.45 7.58 -5.15
C GLN A 11 16.54 9.09 -5.47
N LYS A 12 17.54 9.78 -4.94
CA LYS A 12 17.81 11.21 -5.19
C LYS A 12 18.97 11.44 -6.15
N ARG A 13 19.64 10.40 -6.64
CA ARG A 13 20.72 10.51 -7.63
C ARG A 13 20.14 10.77 -9.01
N ASP A 14 20.87 11.53 -9.84
CA ASP A 14 20.44 11.94 -11.19
C ASP A 14 19.97 10.77 -12.07
N ALA A 15 20.66 9.62 -12.00
CA ALA A 15 20.29 8.42 -12.75
C ALA A 15 18.88 7.90 -12.40
N TYR A 16 18.48 7.95 -11.14
CA TYR A 16 17.14 7.56 -10.71
C TYR A 16 16.11 8.67 -10.96
N LEU A 17 16.50 9.93 -10.75
CA LEU A 17 15.64 11.09 -11.01
C LEU A 17 15.25 11.22 -12.49
N ALA A 18 16.10 10.73 -13.41
CA ALA A 18 15.77 10.60 -14.82
C ALA A 18 14.62 9.61 -15.10
N ILE A 19 14.31 8.71 -14.16
CA ILE A 19 13.18 7.77 -14.22
C ILE A 19 11.99 8.29 -13.41
N ASN A 20 12.21 8.74 -12.17
CA ASN A 20 11.17 9.32 -11.32
C ASN A 20 11.64 10.66 -10.72
N PRO A 21 11.15 11.79 -11.24
CA PRO A 21 11.60 13.12 -10.81
C PRO A 21 11.21 13.45 -9.35
N ASN A 22 10.26 12.72 -8.75
CA ASN A 22 9.91 12.87 -7.35
C ASN A 22 10.99 12.32 -6.40
N GLY A 23 11.90 11.50 -6.93
CA GLY A 23 12.90 10.77 -6.16
C GLY A 23 12.26 9.91 -5.07
N LYS A 24 11.25 9.12 -5.45
CA LYS A 24 10.54 8.16 -4.60
C LYS A 24 10.51 6.81 -5.29
N VAL A 25 10.41 5.73 -4.52
CA VAL A 25 10.12 4.40 -5.04
C VAL A 25 8.63 4.09 -4.85
N PRO A 26 8.02 3.20 -5.66
CA PRO A 26 8.60 2.50 -6.81
C PRO A 26 8.56 3.31 -8.12
N ALA A 27 9.33 2.85 -9.12
CA ALA A 27 9.24 3.27 -10.52
C ALA A 27 9.50 2.07 -11.44
N VAL A 28 8.98 2.09 -12.66
CA VAL A 28 9.13 1.05 -13.69
C VAL A 28 9.65 1.67 -14.99
N ARG A 29 10.59 0.98 -15.63
CA ARG A 29 10.97 1.19 -17.03
C ARG A 29 10.52 -0.03 -17.85
N ASP A 30 9.73 0.20 -18.90
CA ASP A 30 9.25 -0.84 -19.81
C ASP A 30 9.43 -0.37 -21.25
N GLY A 31 10.55 -0.76 -21.86
CA GLY A 31 11.02 -0.12 -23.10
C GLY A 31 11.24 1.38 -22.87
N GLU A 32 10.58 2.21 -23.69
CA GLU A 32 10.61 3.67 -23.59
C GLU A 32 9.69 4.24 -22.49
N LEU A 33 8.77 3.44 -21.94
CA LEU A 33 7.87 3.89 -20.88
C LEU A 33 8.65 4.02 -19.57
N LEU A 34 8.62 5.22 -18.99
CA LEU A 34 9.01 5.48 -17.60
C LEU A 34 7.75 5.81 -16.81
N LEU A 35 7.47 5.05 -15.75
CA LEU A 35 6.24 5.18 -14.98
C LEU A 35 6.54 5.15 -13.48
N TRP A 36 5.97 6.11 -12.76
CA TRP A 36 5.96 6.18 -11.28
C TRP A 36 4.52 6.25 -10.77
N GLU A 37 4.37 6.31 -9.45
CA GLU A 37 3.13 6.07 -8.70
C GLU A 37 2.72 4.59 -8.68
N SER A 38 2.67 4.01 -7.48
CA SER A 38 2.38 2.58 -7.30
C SER A 38 1.02 2.18 -7.84
N SER A 39 -0.03 2.99 -7.63
CA SER A 39 -1.37 2.75 -8.20
C SER A 39 -1.36 2.75 -9.73
N ALA A 40 -0.62 3.66 -10.36
CA ALA A 40 -0.51 3.73 -11.82
C ALA A 40 0.26 2.52 -12.38
N ILE A 41 1.37 2.13 -11.72
CA ILE A 41 2.15 0.94 -12.07
C ILE A 41 1.29 -0.31 -11.96
N MET A 42 0.51 -0.47 -10.89
CA MET A 42 -0.38 -1.62 -10.71
C MET A 42 -1.45 -1.70 -11.81
N LEU A 43 -2.06 -0.57 -12.18
CA LEU A 43 -3.01 -0.51 -13.28
C LEU A 43 -2.37 -0.88 -14.62
N TYR A 44 -1.22 -0.30 -14.93
CA TYR A 44 -0.46 -0.61 -16.15
C TYR A 44 -0.17 -2.12 -16.26
N LEU A 45 0.31 -2.74 -15.18
CA LEU A 45 0.62 -4.17 -15.16
C LEU A 45 -0.64 -5.02 -15.30
N ALA A 46 -1.74 -4.66 -14.64
CA ALA A 46 -3.00 -5.39 -14.77
C ALA A 46 -3.61 -5.29 -16.18
N GLU A 47 -3.46 -4.14 -16.85
CA GLU A 47 -3.88 -3.95 -18.24
C GLU A 47 -2.97 -4.70 -19.22
N LYS A 48 -1.65 -4.70 -18.99
CA LYS A 48 -0.67 -5.45 -19.80
C LYS A 48 -0.84 -6.96 -19.65
N PHE A 49 -1.28 -7.42 -18.48
CA PHE A 49 -1.45 -8.85 -18.15
C PHE A 49 -2.89 -9.13 -17.69
N PRO A 50 -3.89 -9.07 -18.58
CA PRO A 50 -5.30 -9.18 -18.21
C PRO A 50 -5.69 -10.57 -17.67
N HIS A 51 -4.92 -11.60 -17.99
CA HIS A 51 -5.08 -12.95 -17.45
C HIS A 51 -4.87 -13.04 -15.93
N SER A 52 -4.29 -12.00 -15.31
CA SER A 52 -4.17 -11.89 -13.85
C SER A 52 -5.54 -11.79 -13.15
N GLY A 53 -6.58 -11.31 -13.83
CA GLY A 53 -7.92 -11.12 -13.24
C GLY A 53 -7.99 -10.03 -12.17
N LEU A 54 -6.95 -9.23 -11.98
CA LEU A 54 -6.85 -8.24 -10.89
C LEU A 54 -7.62 -6.93 -11.17
N LEU A 55 -7.99 -6.70 -12.43
CA LEU A 55 -8.70 -5.52 -12.90
C LEU A 55 -10.07 -5.95 -13.46
N PRO A 56 -11.18 -5.57 -12.82
CA PRO A 56 -12.52 -5.89 -13.31
C PRO A 56 -12.76 -5.33 -14.73
N THR A 57 -13.60 -6.03 -15.49
CA THR A 57 -14.06 -5.58 -16.82
C THR A 57 -15.35 -4.78 -16.74
N ASP A 58 -16.19 -5.04 -15.73
CA ASP A 58 -17.40 -4.26 -15.49
C ASP A 58 -17.07 -2.81 -15.09
N PRO A 59 -17.64 -1.79 -15.78
CA PRO A 59 -17.33 -0.39 -15.51
C PRO A 59 -17.64 0.06 -14.08
N LEU A 60 -18.70 -0.46 -13.46
CA LEU A 60 -19.08 -0.07 -12.09
C LEU A 60 -18.10 -0.65 -11.08
N GLN A 61 -17.66 -1.89 -11.27
CA GLN A 61 -16.61 -2.49 -10.46
C GLN A 61 -15.25 -1.80 -10.67
N ARG A 62 -14.93 -1.36 -11.89
CA ARG A 62 -13.73 -0.53 -12.14
C ARG A 62 -13.77 0.79 -11.38
N ALA A 63 -14.92 1.48 -11.39
CA ALA A 63 -15.08 2.72 -10.64
C ALA A 63 -14.85 2.52 -9.13
N LYS A 64 -15.39 1.42 -8.55
CA LYS A 64 -15.13 1.04 -7.16
C LYS A 64 -13.66 0.70 -6.92
N LEU A 65 -12.99 0.01 -7.84
CA LEU A 65 -11.56 -0.28 -7.73
C LEU A 65 -10.73 1.01 -7.71
N TYR A 66 -11.04 1.96 -8.60
CA TYR A 66 -10.37 3.26 -8.63
C TYR A 66 -10.59 4.08 -7.35
N GLN A 67 -11.76 3.96 -6.73
CA GLN A 67 -12.01 4.55 -5.42
C GLN A 67 -10.95 4.09 -4.40
N TRP A 68 -10.62 2.79 -4.35
CA TRP A 68 -9.59 2.28 -3.44
C TRP A 68 -8.17 2.70 -3.85
N LEU A 69 -7.86 2.65 -5.15
CA LEU A 69 -6.54 3.06 -5.67
C LEU A 69 -6.23 4.55 -5.47
N THR A 70 -7.25 5.38 -5.23
CA THR A 70 -7.13 6.81 -4.96
C THR A 70 -7.27 7.14 -3.47
N TRP A 71 -8.22 6.50 -2.77
CA TRP A 71 -8.42 6.67 -1.33
C TRP A 71 -7.23 6.16 -0.52
N GLN A 72 -6.60 5.06 -0.92
CA GLN A 72 -5.45 4.53 -0.22
C GLN A 72 -4.30 5.57 -0.14
N PRO A 73 -3.76 6.11 -1.25
CA PRO A 73 -2.68 7.08 -1.18
C PRO A 73 -3.14 8.46 -0.68
N GLY A 74 -4.39 8.85 -0.92
CA GLY A 74 -4.93 10.16 -0.55
C GLY A 74 -5.38 10.29 0.91
N THR A 75 -5.82 9.19 1.54
CA THR A 75 -6.47 9.21 2.85
C THR A 75 -5.86 8.23 3.84
N TYR A 76 -5.63 6.97 3.43
CA TYR A 76 -5.13 5.95 4.35
C TYR A 76 -3.63 6.10 4.63
N ASN A 77 -2.84 6.26 3.56
CA ASN A 77 -1.39 6.30 3.64
C ASN A 77 -0.82 7.52 4.40
N PRO A 78 -1.35 8.75 4.26
CA PRO A 78 -0.74 9.91 4.90
C PRO A 78 -0.57 9.79 6.43
N PRO A 79 -1.59 9.44 7.23
CA PRO A 79 -1.41 9.26 8.68
C PRO A 79 -0.51 8.07 9.01
N LEU A 80 -0.57 6.98 8.25
CA LEU A 80 0.29 5.81 8.46
C LEU A 80 1.76 6.11 8.13
N SER A 81 2.02 6.86 7.07
CA SER A 81 3.36 7.31 6.69
C SER A 81 3.93 8.26 7.75
N ALA A 82 3.11 9.17 8.28
CA ALA A 82 3.52 10.02 9.41
C ALA A 82 3.78 9.18 10.67
N LEU A 83 2.99 8.15 10.94
CA LEU A 83 3.21 7.23 12.06
C LEU A 83 4.52 6.47 11.89
N ASN A 84 4.82 6.04 10.67
CA ASN A 84 6.07 5.38 10.34
C ASN A 84 7.28 6.30 10.57
N ALA A 85 7.17 7.56 10.14
CA ALA A 85 8.18 8.57 10.38
C ALA A 85 8.40 8.82 11.87
N GLU A 86 7.32 8.94 12.63
CA GLU A 86 7.37 9.17 14.08
C GLU A 86 8.01 8.00 14.83
N MET A 87 7.62 6.76 14.51
CA MET A 87 8.03 5.58 15.28
C MET A 87 9.34 4.94 14.83
N VAL A 88 9.69 5.02 13.53
CA VAL A 88 10.83 4.25 12.97
C VAL A 88 11.94 5.13 12.41
N PHE A 89 11.62 6.28 11.80
CA PHE A 89 12.67 7.12 11.20
C PHE A 89 13.23 8.17 12.15
N LYS A 90 12.51 8.51 13.23
CA LYS A 90 13.06 9.37 14.29
C LYS A 90 14.08 8.63 15.16
N PRO A 91 15.17 9.31 15.57
CA PRO A 91 16.10 8.76 16.55
C PRO A 91 15.39 8.37 17.86
N PRO A 92 15.84 7.31 18.54
CA PRO A 92 15.34 6.96 19.87
C PRO A 92 15.36 8.16 20.83
N GLY A 93 14.24 8.40 21.51
CA GLY A 93 14.06 9.52 22.44
C GLY A 93 13.54 10.81 21.81
N GLN A 94 13.39 10.87 20.49
CA GLN A 94 12.76 12.02 19.79
C GLN A 94 11.31 11.78 19.38
N GLN A 95 10.78 10.58 19.66
CA GLN A 95 9.38 10.23 19.42
C GLN A 95 8.45 10.94 20.41
N SER A 96 7.32 11.43 19.93
CA SER A 96 6.25 11.97 20.76
C SER A 96 5.15 10.90 20.98
N PRO A 97 4.94 10.42 22.22
CA PRO A 97 3.86 9.49 22.53
C PRO A 97 2.47 10.04 22.16
N GLU A 98 2.27 11.34 22.36
CA GLU A 98 1.02 12.04 22.03
C GLU A 98 0.77 12.02 20.52
N ARG A 99 1.79 12.32 19.72
CA ARG A 99 1.70 12.27 18.25
C ARG A 99 1.46 10.85 17.74
N ILE A 100 2.10 9.85 18.36
CA ILE A 100 1.86 8.44 18.03
C ILE A 100 0.40 8.08 18.30
N ALA A 101 -0.15 8.45 19.45
CA ALA A 101 -1.55 8.16 19.81
C ALA A 101 -2.53 8.84 18.83
N GLU A 102 -2.30 10.10 18.48
CA GLU A 102 -3.12 10.85 17.51
C GLU A 102 -3.12 10.18 16.12
N LEU A 103 -1.94 9.82 15.62
CA LEU A 103 -1.79 9.19 14.31
C LEU A 103 -2.40 7.79 14.28
N LYS A 104 -2.23 7.00 15.35
CA LYS A 104 -2.91 5.71 15.50
C LYS A 104 -4.42 5.85 15.48
N ALA A 105 -4.98 6.79 16.24
CA ALA A 105 -6.42 7.03 16.26
C ALA A 105 -6.96 7.39 14.86
N THR A 106 -6.18 8.15 14.07
CA THR A 106 -6.55 8.49 12.69
C THR A 106 -6.52 7.26 11.76
N VAL A 107 -5.49 6.42 11.86
CA VAL A 107 -5.41 5.16 11.10
C VAL A 107 -6.55 4.21 11.50
N GLU A 108 -6.84 4.10 12.79
CA GLU A 108 -7.91 3.25 13.32
C GLU A 108 -9.30 3.74 12.90
N ALA A 109 -9.53 5.05 12.84
CA ALA A 109 -10.77 5.61 12.28
C ALA A 109 -10.92 5.24 10.80
N ASN A 110 -9.84 5.25 10.02
CA ASN A 110 -9.86 4.77 8.64
C ASN A 110 -10.08 3.26 8.55
N ASN A 111 -9.58 2.47 9.50
CA ASN A 111 -9.86 1.03 9.58
C ASN A 111 -11.36 0.76 9.72
N LEU A 112 -12.13 1.59 10.41
CA LEU A 112 -13.59 1.43 10.50
C LEU A 112 -14.29 1.54 9.13
N ILE A 113 -13.77 2.34 8.21
CA ILE A 113 -14.29 2.45 6.84
C ILE A 113 -14.04 1.15 6.07
N ILE A 114 -12.84 0.59 6.21
CA ILE A 114 -12.45 -0.70 5.62
C ILE A 114 -13.33 -1.82 6.18
N ASP A 115 -13.49 -1.87 7.50
CA ASP A 115 -14.33 -2.86 8.19
C ASP A 115 -15.77 -2.84 7.67
N LYS A 116 -16.35 -1.65 7.55
CA LYS A 116 -17.70 -1.43 7.02
C LYS A 116 -17.80 -1.83 5.55
N GLN A 117 -16.82 -1.48 4.72
CA GLN A 117 -16.80 -1.87 3.30
C GLN A 117 -16.76 -3.39 3.16
N LEU A 118 -15.91 -4.03 3.95
CA LEU A 118 -15.68 -5.46 3.88
C LEU A 118 -16.97 -6.21 4.26
N GLY A 119 -17.65 -5.80 5.33
CA GLY A 119 -18.91 -6.41 5.75
C GLY A 119 -18.76 -7.93 5.90
N GLU A 120 -19.52 -8.71 5.13
CA GLU A 120 -19.40 -10.17 5.10
C GLU A 120 -18.59 -10.70 3.91
N LYS A 121 -18.06 -9.82 3.05
CA LYS A 121 -17.28 -10.21 1.86
C LYS A 121 -15.90 -10.70 2.24
N GLU A 122 -15.33 -11.52 1.36
CA GLU A 122 -13.96 -11.99 1.48
C GLU A 122 -12.92 -10.95 1.05
N TYR A 123 -13.29 -10.04 0.15
CA TYR A 123 -12.45 -9.01 -0.45
C TYR A 123 -13.16 -7.64 -0.43
N LEU A 124 -12.42 -6.56 -0.71
CA LEU A 124 -13.00 -5.21 -0.73
C LEU A 124 -14.04 -5.03 -1.85
N LEU A 125 -13.82 -5.74 -2.96
CA LEU A 125 -14.75 -5.92 -4.07
C LEU A 125 -15.29 -7.37 -4.08
N ASP A 126 -16.02 -7.74 -5.12
CA ASP A 126 -16.64 -9.07 -5.23
C ASP A 126 -15.60 -10.19 -5.40
N THR A 127 -14.44 -9.88 -5.99
CA THR A 127 -13.31 -10.80 -6.14
C THR A 127 -12.00 -10.12 -5.77
N PHE A 128 -10.95 -10.91 -5.49
CA PHE A 128 -9.60 -10.40 -5.24
C PHE A 128 -9.12 -9.53 -6.41
N SER A 129 -8.65 -8.33 -6.10
CA SER A 129 -8.34 -7.30 -7.10
C SER A 129 -7.20 -6.38 -6.65
N LEU A 130 -6.85 -5.40 -7.49
CA LEU A 130 -5.90 -4.35 -7.11
C LEU A 130 -6.32 -3.55 -5.86
N ALA A 131 -7.62 -3.49 -5.54
CA ALA A 131 -8.10 -2.84 -4.32
C ALA A 131 -7.57 -3.52 -3.05
N ASP A 132 -7.46 -4.85 -3.08
CA ASP A 132 -6.91 -5.61 -1.95
C ASP A 132 -5.38 -5.48 -1.91
N ILE A 133 -4.73 -5.52 -3.08
CA ILE A 133 -3.27 -5.41 -3.20
C ILE A 133 -2.76 -4.04 -2.71
N VAL A 134 -3.45 -2.94 -3.05
CA VAL A 134 -3.01 -1.61 -2.61
C VAL A 134 -3.13 -1.45 -1.09
N MET A 135 -4.09 -2.12 -0.46
CA MET A 135 -4.33 -2.03 0.98
C MET A 135 -3.44 -2.96 1.80
N LEU A 136 -3.10 -4.15 1.28
CA LEU A 136 -2.36 -5.20 1.99
C LEU A 136 -1.10 -4.70 2.74
N PRO A 137 -0.10 -4.08 2.08
CA PRO A 137 1.11 -3.66 2.78
C PRO A 137 0.85 -2.58 3.84
N HIS A 138 -0.19 -1.77 3.66
CA HIS A 138 -0.53 -0.70 4.58
C HIS A 138 -1.29 -1.21 5.81
N LEU A 139 -2.18 -2.19 5.65
CA LEU A 139 -2.82 -2.88 6.77
C LEU A 139 -1.81 -3.72 7.56
N SER A 140 -0.87 -4.38 6.88
CA SER A 140 0.25 -5.08 7.52
C SER A 140 1.08 -4.11 8.38
N ALA A 141 1.49 -2.98 7.80
CA ALA A 141 2.26 -1.98 8.53
C ALA A 141 1.46 -1.38 9.70
N ALA A 142 0.16 -1.13 9.55
CA ALA A 142 -0.68 -0.67 10.65
C ALA A 142 -0.71 -1.70 11.81
N ALA A 143 -0.83 -3.00 11.50
CA ALA A 143 -0.74 -4.07 12.49
C ALA A 143 0.63 -4.07 13.20
N ASP A 144 1.72 -3.97 12.44
CA ASP A 144 3.09 -3.94 12.99
C ASP A 144 3.34 -2.72 13.89
N ARG A 145 2.65 -1.61 13.62
CA ARG A 145 2.68 -0.41 14.49
C ARG A 145 1.73 -0.51 15.68
N GLY A 146 0.99 -1.60 15.82
CA GLY A 146 0.03 -1.81 16.90
C GLY A 146 -1.15 -0.86 16.82
N CYS A 147 -1.63 -0.55 15.61
CA CYS A 147 -2.96 0.00 15.41
C CYS A 147 -4.01 -1.10 15.62
N ASN A 148 -5.13 -0.76 16.23
CA ASN A 148 -6.23 -1.69 16.41
C ASN A 148 -6.84 -2.10 15.06
N LEU A 149 -6.94 -3.42 14.86
CA LEU A 149 -7.67 -4.04 13.75
C LEU A 149 -8.85 -4.81 14.32
N SER A 150 -10.05 -4.63 13.74
CA SER A 150 -11.18 -5.49 14.08
C SER A 150 -10.87 -6.95 13.74
N THR A 151 -11.58 -7.89 14.37
CA THR A 151 -11.46 -9.32 14.03
C THR A 151 -11.66 -9.57 12.53
N ARG A 152 -12.60 -8.85 11.91
CA ARG A 152 -12.89 -8.97 10.48
C ARG A 152 -11.70 -8.53 9.62
N ILE A 153 -11.09 -7.39 9.94
CA ILE A 153 -9.89 -6.92 9.23
C ILE A 153 -8.71 -7.86 9.47
N ALA A 154 -8.52 -8.37 10.69
CA ALA A 154 -7.45 -9.32 10.99
C ALA A 154 -7.60 -10.62 10.17
N VAL A 155 -8.80 -11.18 10.07
CA VAL A 155 -9.08 -12.36 9.22
C VAL A 155 -8.82 -12.06 7.74
N TYR A 156 -9.27 -10.90 7.25
CA TYR A 156 -9.02 -10.46 5.89
C TYR A 156 -7.52 -10.30 5.60
N LEU A 157 -6.78 -9.63 6.50
CA LEU A 157 -5.34 -9.43 6.37
C LEU A 157 -4.61 -10.78 6.33
N ASN A 158 -4.94 -11.71 7.23
CA ASN A 158 -4.34 -13.05 7.25
C ASN A 158 -4.56 -13.78 5.91
N ARG A 159 -5.80 -13.77 5.38
CA ARG A 159 -6.11 -14.36 4.07
C ARG A 159 -5.25 -13.78 2.95
N LEU A 160 -5.06 -12.46 2.94
CA LEU A 160 -4.22 -11.80 1.95
C LEU A 160 -2.74 -12.16 2.11
N GLN A 161 -2.27 -12.26 3.34
CA GLN A 161 -0.88 -12.61 3.64
C GLN A 161 -0.57 -14.08 3.33
N GLU A 162 -1.53 -15.00 3.40
CA GLU A 162 -1.36 -16.41 3.02
C GLU A 162 -1.08 -16.63 1.52
N ARG A 163 -1.34 -15.62 0.67
CA ARG A 163 -1.08 -15.73 -0.77
C ARG A 163 0.41 -15.89 -1.04
N GLU A 164 0.78 -16.88 -1.86
CA GLU A 164 2.18 -17.13 -2.22
C GLU A 164 2.89 -15.89 -2.77
N SER A 165 2.19 -15.06 -3.54
CA SER A 165 2.74 -13.82 -4.08
C SER A 165 3.16 -12.84 -2.99
N TRP A 166 2.41 -12.77 -1.89
CA TRP A 166 2.78 -11.94 -0.74
C TRP A 166 3.97 -12.55 0.01
N GLN A 167 3.91 -13.84 0.31
CA GLN A 167 4.99 -14.55 1.01
C GLN A 167 6.34 -14.44 0.28
N LYS A 168 6.32 -14.50 -1.06
CA LYS A 168 7.51 -14.30 -1.89
C LYS A 168 8.10 -12.88 -1.75
N VAL A 169 7.27 -11.86 -1.62
CA VAL A 169 7.74 -10.46 -1.52
C VAL A 169 8.12 -10.09 -0.09
N SER A 170 7.38 -10.58 0.91
CA SER A 170 7.67 -10.29 2.32
C SER A 170 9.00 -10.88 2.79
N THR A 171 9.40 -12.03 2.23
CA THR A 171 10.70 -12.67 2.51
C THR A 171 11.87 -12.03 1.78
N MET A 172 11.64 -11.24 0.72
CA MET A 172 12.68 -10.46 0.04
C MET A 172 12.97 -9.12 0.74
N ALA A 173 12.09 -8.69 1.66
CA ALA A 173 12.20 -7.43 2.40
C ALA A 173 13.01 -7.55 3.70
N THR A 174 13.36 -8.78 4.11
CA THR A 174 14.26 -9.11 5.22
C THR A 174 15.67 -9.38 4.71
#